data_AF-A0A941QF85-F1
#
_entry.id   AF-A0A941QF85-F1
#
_cell.length_a   1.000
_cell.length_b   1.000
_cell.length_c   1.000
_cell.angle_alpha   90.00
_cell.angle_beta   90.00
_cell.angle_gamma   90.00
#
_symmetry.space_group_name_H-M   'P 1'
#
loop_
_entity.id
_entity.type
_entity.pdbx_description
1 polymer ?
#
loop_
_entity_poly.entity_id
_entity_poly.type
_entity_poly.pdbx_seq_one_letter_code
_entity_poly.pdbx_strand_id
1 'polypeptide(L)' 'MDNDVLIFGLTIAEFEDISLKVCFTALILYMLFIIGNLAKESKAGKYGAMWMFLGLGLGFVGFVAKAFIMKLLGIE' A
#
# COMPACT_ATOMS: atom_id res chain seq x y z
N MET A 1 -8.72 21.02 24.24
CA MET A 1 -9.97 20.26 24.10
C MET A 1 -9.79 19.50 22.81
N ASP A 2 -9.41 18.22 22.79
CA ASP A 2 -9.65 17.20 23.81
C ASP A 2 -8.47 16.25 24.00
N ASN A 3 -8.14 16.00 25.27
CA ASN A 3 -7.21 14.95 25.69
C ASN A 3 -7.99 13.62 25.71
N ASP A 4 -8.48 13.20 24.56
CA ASP A 4 -9.21 11.94 24.42
C ASP A 4 -8.21 10.81 24.16
N VAL A 5 -7.50 10.47 25.22
CA VAL A 5 -6.60 9.31 25.32
C VAL A 5 -7.46 8.05 25.28
N LEU A 6 -7.89 7.62 24.09
CA LEU A 6 -8.94 6.60 24.02
C LEU A 6 -8.46 5.15 23.86
N ILE A 7 -7.22 4.86 23.44
CA ILE A 7 -6.65 3.50 23.57
C ILE A 7 -5.11 3.60 23.69
N PHE A 8 -4.51 2.98 24.71
CA PHE A 8 -3.05 2.81 24.91
C PHE A 8 -2.16 4.06 25.14
N GLY A 9 -2.70 5.25 25.42
CA GLY A 9 -1.86 6.43 25.71
C GLY A 9 -1.47 7.25 24.47
N LEU A 10 -2.09 6.99 23.32
CA LEU A 10 -1.85 7.65 22.05
C LEU A 10 -2.96 8.68 21.75
N THR A 11 -2.63 9.81 21.12
CA THR A 11 -3.64 10.81 20.70
C THR A 11 -4.46 10.27 19.52
N ILE A 12 -5.68 10.79 19.33
CA ILE A 12 -6.57 10.36 18.21
C ILE A 12 -5.88 10.51 16.86
N ALA A 13 -5.17 11.63 16.65
CA ALA A 13 -4.45 11.91 15.41
C ALA A 13 -3.35 10.87 15.14
N GLU A 14 -2.54 10.54 16.14
CA GLU A 14 -1.48 9.54 16.01
C GLU A 14 -2.05 8.13 15.75
N PHE A 15 -3.16 7.77 16.41
CA PHE A 15 -3.81 6.47 16.17
C PHE A 15 -4.38 6.39 14.75
N GLU A 16 -5.00 7.47 14.28
CA GLU A 16 -5.53 7.57 12.92
C GLU A 16 -4.40 7.42 11.89
N ASP A 17 -3.29 8.12 12.07
CA ASP A 17 -2.12 8.03 11.17
C ASP A 17 -1.54 6.62 11.13
N ILE A 18 -1.34 5.99 12.29
CA ILE A 18 -0.80 4.62 12.35
C ILE A 18 -1.78 3.63 11.72
N SER A 19 -3.07 3.74 12.01
CA SER A 19 -4.13 2.89 11.46
C SER A 19 -4.20 3.01 9.94
N LEU A 20 -4.20 4.24 9.42
CA LEU A 20 -4.16 4.52 7.98
C LEU A 20 -2.91 3.92 7.36
N LYS A 21 -1.73 4.15 7.91
CA LYS A 21 -0.46 3.63 7.37
C LYS A 21 -0.49 2.10 7.34
N VAL A 22 -0.86 1.44 8.44
CA VAL A 22 -0.86 -0.04 8.53
C VAL A 22 -1.93 -0.66 7.63
N CYS A 23 -3.18 -0.22 7.75
CA CYS A 23 -4.31 -0.80 7.03
C CYS A 23 -4.15 -0.59 5.51
N PHE A 24 -3.73 0.60 5.10
CA PHE A 24 -3.49 0.91 3.69
C PHE A 24 -2.32 0.10 3.11
N THR A 25 -1.23 -0.08 3.86
CA THR A 25 -0.08 -0.88 3.40
C THR A 25 -0.48 -2.36 3.26
N ALA A 26 -1.28 -2.89 4.19
CA ALA A 26 -1.82 -4.24 4.10
C ALA A 26 -2.73 -4.43 2.87
N LEU A 27 -3.56 -3.42 2.56
CA LEU A 27 -4.43 -3.41 1.39
C LEU A 27 -3.65 -3.46 0.07
N ILE A 28 -2.57 -2.68 -0.06
CA ILE A 28 -1.69 -2.72 -1.24
C ILE A 28 -1.03 -4.10 -1.38
N LEU A 29 -0.54 -4.68 -0.29
CA LEU A 29 0.04 -6.02 -0.28
C LEU A 29 -0.97 -7.09 -0.74
N TYR A 30 -2.22 -6.98 -0.29
CA TYR A 30 -3.28 -7.87 -0.71
C TYR A 30 -3.62 -7.72 -2.20
N MET A 31 -3.60 -6.49 -2.73
CA MET A 31 -3.80 -6.24 -4.16
C MET A 31 -2.69 -6.88 -5.01
N LEU A 32 -1.44 -6.77 -4.56
CA LEU A 32 -0.29 -7.44 -5.19
C LEU A 32 -0.43 -8.97 -5.19
N PHE A 33 -0.90 -9.54 -4.07
CA PHE A 33 -1.16 -10.97 -3.95
C PHE A 33 -2.23 -11.44 -4.95
N ILE A 34 -3.34 -10.69 -5.07
CA ILE A 34 -4.40 -11.00 -6.04
C ILE A 34 -3.88 -10.92 -7.48
N ILE A 35 -3.10 -9.91 -7.84
CA ILE A 35 -2.51 -9.79 -9.18
C ILE A 35 -1.61 -11.00 -9.48
N GLY A 36 -0.82 -11.45 -8.51
CA GLY A 36 -0.01 -12.65 -8.62
C GLY A 36 -0.85 -13.92 -8.83
N ASN A 37 -1.94 -14.06 -8.09
CA ASN A 37 -2.85 -15.19 -8.26
C ASN A 37 -3.59 -15.14 -9.61
N LEU A 38 -4.06 -13.97 -10.03
CA LEU A 38 -4.73 -13.75 -11.31
C LEU A 38 -3.80 -14.02 -12.50
N ALA A 39 -2.52 -13.64 -12.40
CA ALA A 39 -1.52 -13.94 -13.42
C ALA A 39 -1.29 -15.46 -13.60
N LYS A 40 -1.31 -16.22 -12.49
CA LYS A 40 -1.24 -17.69 -12.52
C LYS A 40 -2.52 -18.33 -13.07
N GLU A 41 -3.67 -17.86 -12.62
CA GLU A 41 -4.98 -18.42 -12.99
C GLU A 41 -5.34 -18.12 -14.46
N SER A 42 -4.98 -16.93 -14.95
CA SER A 42 -5.23 -16.51 -16.33
C SER A 42 -4.38 -17.24 -17.37
N LYS A 43 -3.51 -18.19 -16.97
CA LYS A 43 -2.49 -18.84 -17.83
C LYS A 43 -1.75 -17.82 -18.71
N ALA A 44 -1.61 -16.60 -18.19
CA ALA A 44 -0.94 -15.55 -18.91
C ALA A 44 0.51 -15.95 -18.99
N GLY A 45 0.94 -16.39 -20.17
CA GLY A 45 2.33 -16.73 -20.40
C GLY A 45 3.24 -15.54 -20.05
N LYS A 46 4.55 -15.74 -20.20
CA LYS A 46 5.61 -14.76 -19.92
C LYS A 46 5.26 -13.32 -20.35
N TYR A 47 4.62 -13.17 -21.51
CA TYR A 47 4.20 -11.89 -22.08
C TYR A 47 2.93 -11.32 -21.43
N GLY A 48 1.94 -12.15 -21.09
CA GLY A 48 0.69 -11.70 -20.47
C GLY A 48 0.87 -11.26 -19.01
N ALA A 49 1.75 -11.94 -18.26
CA ALA A 49 2.14 -11.50 -16.92
C ALA A 49 2.86 -10.14 -16.94
N MET A 50 3.71 -9.90 -17.94
CA MET A 50 4.41 -8.61 -18.10
C MET A 50 3.43 -7.45 -18.36
N TRP A 51 2.45 -7.65 -19.25
CA TRP A 51 1.42 -6.64 -19.52
C TRP A 51 0.44 -6.46 -18.37
N MET A 52 0.10 -7.52 -17.61
CA MET A 52 -0.69 -7.36 -16.39
C MET A 52 0.07 -6.60 -15.30
N PHE A 53 1.37 -6.86 -15.14
CA PHE A 53 2.18 -6.12 -14.17
C PHE A 53 2.39 -4.66 -14.57
N LEU A 54 2.49 -4.36 -15.87
CA LEU A 54 2.51 -2.98 -16.35
C LEU A 54 1.13 -2.31 -16.19
N GLY A 55 0.06 -2.89 -16.71
CA GLY A 55 -1.27 -2.27 -16.70
C GLY A 55 -1.88 -2.13 -15.30
N LEU A 56 -1.86 -3.20 -14.49
CA LEU A 56 -2.41 -3.19 -13.13
C LEU A 56 -1.38 -2.69 -12.11
N GLY A 57 -0.09 -2.88 -12.37
CA GLY A 57 0.96 -2.56 -11.42
C GLY A 57 1.44 -1.12 -11.40
N LEU A 58 1.37 -0.40 -12.51
CA LEU A 58 1.76 1.02 -12.57
C LEU A 58 1.06 1.88 -11.50
N GLY A 59 -0.23 1.60 -11.21
CA GLY A 59 -1.00 2.37 -10.24
C GLY A 59 -0.44 2.31 -8.81
N PHE A 60 -0.23 1.11 -8.27
CA PHE A 60 0.29 0.96 -6.91
C PHE A 60 1.81 1.16 -6.84
N VAL A 61 2.56 0.85 -7.91
CA VAL A 61 4.01 1.10 -7.97
C VAL A 61 4.31 2.60 -7.89
N GLY A 62 3.53 3.44 -8.58
CA GLY A 62 3.64 4.90 -8.46
C GLY A 62 3.34 5.42 -7.04
N PHE A 63 2.34 4.84 -6.38
CA PHE A 63 2.02 5.16 -4.99
C PHE A 63 3.18 4.82 -4.04
N VAL A 64 3.72 3.60 -4.16
CA VAL A 64 4.85 3.15 -3.32
C VAL A 64 6.11 3.96 -3.60
N ALA A 65 6.40 4.26 -4.87
CA ALA A 65 7.55 5.08 -5.25
C ALA A 65 7.49 6.48 -4.64
N LYS A 66 6.34 7.14 -4.65
CA LYS A 66 6.15 8.44 -3.98
C LYS A 66 6.44 8.34 -2.48
N ALA A 67 5.90 7.33 -1.80
CA ALA A 67 6.12 7.14 -0.38
C ALA A 67 7.60 6.88 -0.05
N PHE A 68 8.30 6.13 -0.89
CA PHE A 68 9.73 5.87 -0.74
C PHE A 68 10.58 7.12 -0.97
N ILE A 69 10.25 7.91 -2.00
CA ILE A 69 10.95 9.16 -2.33
C ILE A 69 10.75 10.19 -1.20
N MET A 70 9.54 10.30 -0.67
CA MET A 70 9.22 11.18 0.47
C MET A 70 10.05 10.81 1.70
N LYS A 71 10.20 9.52 1.98
CA LYS A 71 11.03 9.01 3.09
C LYS A 71 12.53 9.22 2.87
N LEU A 72 13.04 9.07 1.63
CA LEU A 72 14.44 9.31 1.30
C LEU A 72 14.81 10.80 1.30
N LEU A 73 13.87 11.68 0.94
CA LEU A 73 14.05 13.13 0.99
C LEU A 73 13.88 13.71 2.40
N GLY A 74 13.54 12.88 3.40
CA GLY A 74 13.38 13.33 4.79
C GLY A 74 12.19 14.26 5.02
N ILE A 75 11.17 14.18 4.17
CA ILE A 75 9.91 14.90 4.31
C ILE A 75 8.96 13.91 5.00
N GLU A 76 9.08 13.75 6.32
CA GLU A 76 8.02 13.16 7.17
C GLU A 76 7.20 14.28 7.82
#